data_AF-A0A7K4YFT6-F1
#
_entry.id   AF-A0A7K4YFT6-F1
#
_cell.length_a   1.000
_cell.length_b   1.000
_cell.length_c   1.000
_cell.angle_alpha   90.00
_cell.angle_beta   90.00
_cell.angle_gamma   90.00
#
_symmetry.space_group_name_H-M   'P 1'
#
loop_
_entity.id
_entity.type
_entity.pdbx_description
1 polymer ?
#
loop_
_entity_poly.entity_id
_entity_poly.type
_entity_poly.pdbx_seq_one_letter_code
_entity_poly.pdbx_strand_id
1 'polypeptide(L)'
;AWYVPCLASLETLQELCRKENLRCKSIGITNRSLKSYEVEYLCDYKVEEGTEYYLVKWKGWPESSNTWEPQKNLNCPLLLQNFLSDKKEYLSRVREGKPLKVRNHIKALKPAVADYIVKKAKQRIALQRWKEELNRKKNHKAMILVENTVDLEGPPLDFYYINEYKPAPGINVINGITTGCECTDCPAEKCCPKEAGFILAYNKRKKLKIQPGLPIYECNSFCRCGPDCPNRIVQKGTPYSLCIFRTNNGRGWGVKTLQKIKTNSFVMEYVGEVITSEEAERRGQLYDNQGNTYLFDLDYDSDEFTVDAARYGNVSHFVNHSCDPNLQVFNVFIDNLDLRLPRIALFSTRTIKAGEELTFDYQMKGSIDLSSDSADGLSPSRKRIRTVCKCGAVCCRGYLN
;
A
#
# COMPACT_ATOMS: atom_id res chain seq x y z
N ALA A 1 -25.67 38.90 7.39
CA ALA A 1 -25.29 38.69 5.98
C ALA A 1 -24.75 37.27 5.84
N TRP A 2 -25.07 36.59 4.74
CA TRP A 2 -24.49 35.29 4.40
C TRP A 2 -23.12 35.56 3.77
N TYR A 3 -22.05 35.23 4.48
CA TYR A 3 -20.68 35.40 3.97
C TYR A 3 -20.24 34.11 3.28
N VAL A 4 -19.74 34.24 2.05
CA VAL A 4 -19.11 33.14 1.30
C VAL A 4 -17.59 33.25 1.50
N PRO A 5 -16.85 32.14 1.65
CA PRO A 5 -15.39 32.18 1.75
C PRO A 5 -14.75 32.91 0.57
N CYS A 6 -13.59 33.53 0.83
CA CYS A 6 -12.82 34.27 -0.16
C CYS A 6 -12.56 33.43 -1.42
N LEU A 7 -12.83 33.99 -2.60
CA LEU A 7 -12.54 33.34 -3.89
C LEU A 7 -11.03 33.24 -4.18
N ALA A 8 -10.22 34.07 -3.52
CA ALA A 8 -8.77 34.04 -3.68
C ALA A 8 -8.20 32.82 -2.95
N SER A 9 -7.36 32.05 -3.63
CA SER A 9 -6.64 30.95 -3.00
C SER A 9 -5.62 31.50 -1.98
N LEU A 10 -5.13 30.63 -1.10
CA LEU A 10 -4.09 30.99 -0.14
C LEU A 10 -2.86 31.57 -0.85
N GLU A 11 -2.50 31.01 -2.01
CA GLU A 11 -1.38 31.46 -2.84
C GLU A 11 -1.60 32.89 -3.38
N THR A 12 -2.80 33.19 -3.90
CA THR A 12 -3.13 34.55 -4.38
C THR A 12 -3.01 35.58 -3.26
N LEU A 13 -3.49 35.25 -2.06
CA LEU A 13 -3.41 36.14 -0.90
C LEU A 13 -1.95 36.35 -0.44
N GLN A 14 -1.15 35.28 -0.46
CA GLN A 14 0.28 35.36 -0.17
C GLN A 14 1.02 36.24 -1.19
N GLU A 15 0.66 36.16 -2.46
CA GLU A 15 1.26 36.95 -3.53
C GLU A 15 0.92 38.44 -3.44
N LEU A 16 -0.34 38.78 -3.19
CA LEU A 16 -0.74 40.16 -2.91
C LEU A 16 0.06 40.72 -1.72
N CYS A 17 0.26 39.92 -0.67
CA CYS A 17 1.11 40.33 0.43
C CYS A 17 2.56 40.57 0.00
N ARG A 18 3.14 39.75 -0.88
CA ARG A 18 4.50 39.97 -1.40
C ARG A 18 4.58 41.23 -2.27
N LYS A 19 3.61 41.45 -3.15
CA LYS A 19 3.56 42.60 -4.08
C LYS A 19 3.43 43.92 -3.32
N GLU A 20 2.52 43.96 -2.35
CA GLU A 20 2.26 45.14 -1.52
C GLU A 20 3.20 45.23 -0.31
N ASN A 21 4.19 44.32 -0.21
CA ASN A 21 5.14 44.22 0.90
C ASN A 21 4.47 44.14 2.30
N LEU A 22 3.30 43.49 2.35
CA LEU A 22 2.48 43.28 3.54
C LEU A 22 2.85 41.99 4.26
N ARG A 23 2.65 41.97 5.58
CA ARG A 23 2.92 40.82 6.45
C ARG A 23 1.61 40.22 6.90
N CYS A 24 1.48 38.91 6.80
CA CYS A 24 0.29 38.20 7.23
C CYS A 24 0.69 36.82 7.77
N LYS A 25 0.83 36.72 9.10
CA LYS A 25 1.27 35.49 9.77
C LYS A 25 0.27 34.34 9.59
N SER A 26 -1.03 34.64 9.55
CA SER A 26 -2.10 33.64 9.36
C SER A 26 -2.02 32.91 8.03
N ILE A 27 -1.41 33.52 7.01
CA ILE A 27 -1.14 32.89 5.71
C ILE A 27 0.36 32.61 5.48
N GLY A 28 1.20 32.70 6.51
CA GLY A 28 2.62 32.35 6.43
C GLY A 28 3.56 33.40 5.83
N ILE A 29 3.12 34.65 5.61
CA ILE A 29 3.98 35.73 5.12
C ILE A 29 4.57 36.54 6.27
N THR A 30 5.90 36.47 6.39
CA THR A 30 6.73 37.12 7.41
C THR A 30 7.84 37.94 6.74
N ASN A 31 8.59 38.74 7.50
CA ASN A 31 9.78 39.44 6.99
C ASN A 31 10.80 38.52 6.30
N ARG A 32 10.90 37.27 6.76
CA ARG A 32 11.83 36.29 6.17
C ARG A 32 11.26 35.65 4.91
N SER A 33 9.93 35.45 4.86
CA SER A 33 9.27 34.78 3.73
C SER A 33 8.75 35.71 2.63
N LEU A 34 8.76 37.03 2.86
CA LEU A 34 8.36 38.08 1.93
C LEU A 34 9.12 38.01 0.59
N LYS A 35 10.41 37.62 0.63
CA LYS A 35 11.28 37.50 -0.57
C LYS A 35 11.63 36.05 -0.93
N SER A 36 11.07 35.07 -0.23
CA SER A 36 11.36 33.65 -0.48
C SER A 36 10.22 32.99 -1.24
N TYR A 37 10.58 32.26 -2.29
CA TYR A 37 9.66 31.47 -3.10
C TYR A 37 9.99 29.99 -2.90
N GLU A 38 8.96 29.14 -2.89
CA GLU A 38 9.13 27.71 -2.71
C GLU A 38 9.39 27.04 -4.08
N VAL A 39 10.47 26.25 -4.14
CA VAL A 39 10.78 25.44 -5.31
C VAL A 39 9.93 24.17 -5.26
N GLU A 40 9.18 23.90 -6.33
CA GLU A 40 8.43 22.65 -6.48
C GLU A 40 9.36 21.51 -6.90
N TYR A 41 10.17 21.74 -7.94
CA TYR A 41 11.24 20.85 -8.39
C TYR A 41 12.20 21.56 -9.35
N LEU A 42 13.31 20.90 -9.65
CA LEU A 42 14.32 21.37 -10.61
C LEU A 42 14.12 20.64 -11.95
N CYS A 43 14.07 21.39 -13.04
CA CYS A 43 13.72 20.90 -14.37
C CYS A 43 14.95 20.58 -15.22
N ASP A 44 15.97 21.44 -15.16
CA ASP A 44 17.11 21.41 -16.07
C ASP A 44 18.37 22.00 -15.43
N TYR A 45 19.51 21.84 -16.08
CA TYR A 45 20.83 22.28 -15.63
C TYR A 45 21.70 22.76 -16.80
N LYS A 46 22.41 23.87 -16.57
CA LYS A 46 23.42 24.40 -17.49
C LYS A 46 24.59 25.05 -16.73
N VAL A 47 25.71 25.21 -17.43
CA VAL A 47 26.89 25.93 -16.95
C VAL A 47 27.20 27.06 -17.91
N GLU A 48 27.20 28.28 -17.39
CA GLU A 48 27.54 29.51 -18.12
C GLU A 48 28.66 30.23 -17.36
N GLU A 49 29.77 30.52 -18.04
CA GLU A 49 30.94 31.22 -17.47
C GLU A 49 31.46 30.61 -16.14
N GLY A 50 31.38 29.27 -16.00
CA GLY A 50 31.81 28.56 -14.80
C GLY A 50 30.80 28.58 -13.64
N THR A 51 29.65 29.23 -13.82
CA THR A 51 28.54 29.23 -12.85
C THR A 51 27.50 28.19 -13.22
N GLU A 52 27.07 27.40 -12.24
CA GLU A 52 26.01 26.40 -12.40
C GLU A 52 24.63 27.02 -12.20
N TYR A 53 23.74 26.78 -13.16
CA TYR A 53 22.35 27.22 -13.14
C TYR A 53 21.40 26.04 -13.22
N TYR A 54 20.27 26.16 -12.54
CA TYR A 54 19.18 25.20 -12.60
C TYR A 54 17.90 25.90 -13.03
N LEU A 55 17.12 25.24 -13.89
CA LEU A 55 15.80 25.72 -14.26
C LEU A 55 14.81 25.32 -13.16
N VAL A 56 14.20 26.30 -12.52
CA VAL A 56 13.35 26.11 -11.34
C VAL A 56 11.89 26.07 -11.74
N LYS A 57 11.17 25.01 -11.35
CA LYS A 57 9.71 25.04 -11.29
C LYS A 57 9.26 25.61 -9.96
N TRP A 58 8.64 26.78 -9.98
CA TRP A 58 8.11 27.44 -8.77
C TRP A 58 6.76 26.82 -8.36
N LYS A 59 6.61 26.54 -7.06
CA LYS A 59 5.38 25.93 -6.52
C LYS A 59 4.21 26.90 -6.62
N GLY A 60 3.11 26.44 -7.20
CA GLY A 60 1.90 27.24 -7.41
C GLY A 60 1.90 28.11 -8.67
N TRP A 61 2.97 28.10 -9.47
CA TRP A 61 3.11 28.90 -10.69
C TRP A 61 3.03 28.06 -11.96
N PRO A 62 2.60 28.63 -13.11
CA PRO A 62 2.66 27.92 -14.39
C PRO A 62 4.11 27.67 -14.84
N GLU A 63 4.31 26.69 -15.73
CA GLU A 63 5.64 26.37 -16.27
C GLU A 63 6.26 27.53 -17.08
N SER A 64 5.44 28.47 -17.56
CA SER A 64 5.91 29.72 -18.21
C SER A 64 6.64 30.67 -17.26
N SER A 65 6.47 30.51 -15.94
CA SER A 65 7.16 31.29 -14.92
C SER A 65 8.50 30.68 -14.50
N ASN A 66 8.92 29.55 -15.09
CA ASN A 66 10.18 28.91 -14.73
C ASN A 66 11.37 29.82 -15.06
N THR A 67 12.30 29.96 -14.11
CA THR A 67 13.51 30.80 -14.27
C THR A 67 14.78 30.00 -14.02
N TRP A 68 15.88 30.44 -14.65
CA TRP A 68 17.20 29.90 -14.39
C TRP A 68 17.81 30.58 -13.17
N GLU A 69 18.04 29.81 -12.11
CA GLU A 69 18.63 30.30 -10.87
C GLU A 69 20.04 29.73 -10.66
N PRO A 70 21.03 30.54 -10.26
CA PRO A 70 22.34 30.03 -9.93
C PRO A 70 22.28 29.19 -8.66
N GLN A 71 23.13 28.16 -8.55
CA GLN A 71 23.12 27.22 -7.41
C GLN A 71 23.15 27.91 -6.03
N LYS A 72 23.89 29.02 -5.91
CA LYS A 72 24.00 29.82 -4.67
C LYS A 72 22.67 30.40 -4.18
N ASN A 73 21.66 30.54 -5.05
CA ASN A 73 20.33 31.01 -4.69
C ASN A 73 19.41 29.89 -4.20
N LEU A 74 19.80 28.62 -4.40
CA LEU A 74 18.94 27.46 -4.14
C LEU A 74 19.17 26.90 -2.74
N ASN A 75 18.32 27.29 -1.79
CA ASN A 75 18.29 26.71 -0.44
C ASN A 75 17.35 25.48 -0.36
N CYS A 76 17.58 24.49 -1.21
CA CYS A 76 16.76 23.28 -1.30
C CYS A 76 17.63 22.01 -1.45
N PRO A 77 18.42 21.65 -0.41
CA PRO A 77 19.44 20.60 -0.50
C PRO A 77 18.87 19.23 -0.92
N LEU A 78 17.67 18.88 -0.46
CA LEU A 78 17.01 17.63 -0.85
C LEU A 78 16.62 17.60 -2.34
N LEU A 79 16.16 18.71 -2.90
CA LEU A 79 15.80 18.78 -4.32
C LEU A 79 17.04 18.72 -5.21
N LEU A 80 18.11 19.41 -4.81
CA LEU A 80 19.42 19.31 -5.47
C LEU A 80 19.96 17.88 -5.43
N GLN A 81 19.90 17.21 -4.27
CA GLN A 81 20.33 15.82 -4.13
C GLN A 81 19.51 14.88 -5.03
N ASN A 82 18.19 15.02 -5.04
CA ASN A 82 17.30 14.24 -5.90
C ASN A 82 17.63 14.44 -7.38
N PHE A 83 17.80 15.70 -7.81
CA PHE A 83 18.15 16.04 -9.19
C PHE A 83 19.48 15.42 -9.61
N LEU A 84 20.52 15.54 -8.79
CA LEU A 84 21.84 14.98 -9.07
C LEU A 84 21.81 13.45 -9.10
N SER A 85 21.04 12.83 -8.20
CA SER A 85 20.83 11.38 -8.18
C SER A 85 20.16 10.89 -9.45
N ASP A 86 19.07 11.53 -9.88
CA ASP A 86 18.33 11.16 -11.10
C ASP A 86 19.19 11.32 -12.34
N LYS A 87 19.94 12.42 -12.43
CA LYS A 87 20.89 12.67 -13.51
C LYS A 87 21.94 11.56 -13.58
N LYS A 88 22.53 11.19 -12.44
CA LYS A 88 23.54 10.12 -12.38
C LYS A 88 22.95 8.77 -12.77
N GLU A 89 21.77 8.45 -12.25
CA GLU A 89 21.05 7.20 -12.52
C GLU A 89 20.73 7.05 -14.01
N TYR A 90 20.10 8.05 -14.64
CA TYR A 90 19.80 8.04 -16.06
C TYR A 90 21.07 7.86 -16.91
N LEU A 91 22.12 8.61 -16.59
CA LEU A 91 23.39 8.50 -17.31
C LEU A 91 24.06 7.13 -17.15
N SER A 92 23.90 6.47 -15.98
CA SER A 92 24.41 5.11 -15.77
C SER A 92 23.70 4.08 -16.66
N ARG A 93 22.36 4.14 -16.71
CA ARG A 93 21.53 3.24 -17.56
C ARG A 93 21.85 3.39 -19.05
N VAL A 94 22.10 4.62 -19.53
CA VAL A 94 22.47 4.87 -20.93
C VAL A 94 23.89 4.39 -21.26
N ARG A 95 24.78 4.28 -20.26
CA ARG A 95 26.18 3.83 -20.43
C ARG A 95 26.33 2.31 -20.47
N GLU A 96 25.36 1.54 -19.95
CA GLU A 96 25.35 0.06 -19.94
C GLU A 96 25.31 -0.62 -21.34
N GLY A 97 25.67 0.09 -22.41
CA GLY A 97 25.82 -0.44 -23.76
C GLY A 97 26.81 0.29 -24.68
N LYS A 98 27.68 1.18 -24.17
CA LYS A 98 28.67 1.91 -25.01
C LYS A 98 30.05 2.05 -24.34
N PRO A 99 31.17 1.90 -25.09
CA PRO A 99 32.52 2.08 -24.54
C PRO A 99 32.81 3.54 -24.13
N LEU A 100 33.71 3.70 -23.16
CA LEU A 100 34.08 4.97 -22.52
C LEU A 100 34.59 6.05 -23.49
N LYS A 101 33.85 7.15 -23.61
CA LYS A 101 34.41 8.49 -23.85
C LYS A 101 33.87 9.46 -22.81
N VAL A 102 34.67 9.72 -21.78
CA VAL A 102 34.35 10.65 -20.69
C VAL A 102 34.56 12.08 -21.21
N ARG A 103 33.46 12.81 -21.47
CA ARG A 103 33.50 14.29 -21.48
C ARG A 103 32.81 14.77 -20.21
N ASN A 104 33.62 15.17 -19.23
CA ASN A 104 33.18 15.60 -17.89
C ASN A 104 32.72 17.06 -17.80
N HIS A 105 32.57 17.77 -18.93
CA HIS A 105 32.05 19.14 -18.96
C HIS A 105 30.82 19.23 -19.85
N ILE A 106 29.67 18.82 -19.32
CA ILE A 106 28.38 19.01 -19.98
C ILE A 106 27.92 20.44 -19.69
N LYS A 107 28.00 21.32 -20.70
CA LYS A 107 27.52 22.70 -20.60
C LYS A 107 26.00 22.81 -20.43
N ALA A 108 25.22 21.83 -20.92
CA ALA A 108 23.77 21.78 -20.80
C ALA A 108 23.27 20.33 -20.90
N LEU A 109 22.18 19.98 -20.21
CA LEU A 109 21.60 18.64 -20.30
C LEU A 109 21.06 18.34 -21.70
N LYS A 110 21.07 17.05 -22.06
CA LYS A 110 20.33 16.59 -23.24
C LYS A 110 18.83 16.61 -22.92
N PRO A 111 17.94 16.93 -23.88
CA PRO A 111 16.49 17.00 -23.66
C PRO A 111 15.90 15.75 -23.00
N ALA A 112 16.35 14.55 -23.39
CA ALA A 112 15.89 13.30 -22.82
C ALA A 112 16.24 13.11 -21.32
N VAL A 113 17.36 13.69 -20.87
CA VAL A 113 17.76 13.66 -19.45
C VAL A 113 16.88 14.62 -18.65
N ALA A 114 16.64 15.82 -19.17
CA ALA A 114 15.78 16.82 -18.54
C ALA A 114 14.33 16.30 -18.42
N ASP A 115 13.77 15.72 -19.49
CA ASP A 115 12.44 15.09 -19.47
C ASP A 115 12.33 13.99 -18.40
N TYR A 116 13.33 13.11 -18.31
CA TYR A 116 13.37 12.08 -17.27
C TYR A 116 13.38 12.67 -15.85
N ILE A 117 14.20 13.69 -15.60
CA ILE A 117 14.29 14.36 -14.30
C ILE A 117 12.96 14.99 -13.92
N VAL A 118 12.32 15.71 -14.85
CA VAL A 118 10.99 16.31 -14.64
C VAL A 118 9.96 15.22 -14.31
N LYS A 119 9.97 14.10 -15.05
CA LYS A 119 9.07 12.96 -14.77
C LYS A 119 9.33 12.36 -13.38
N LYS A 120 10.58 12.13 -12.97
CA LYS A 120 10.90 11.65 -11.60
C LYS A 120 10.46 12.65 -10.53
N ALA A 121 10.64 13.95 -10.76
CA ALA A 121 10.18 14.97 -9.82
C ALA A 121 8.66 14.98 -9.66
N LYS A 122 7.91 15.00 -10.77
CA LYS A 122 6.44 14.90 -10.77
C LYS A 122 5.97 13.60 -10.10
N GLN A 123 6.63 12.47 -10.37
CA GLN A 123 6.36 11.19 -9.73
C GLN A 123 6.52 11.27 -8.21
N ARG A 124 7.63 11.82 -7.69
CA ARG A 124 7.85 11.95 -6.24
C ARG A 124 6.75 12.76 -5.55
N ILE A 125 6.30 13.84 -6.17
CA ILE A 125 5.20 14.67 -5.65
C ILE A 125 3.89 13.85 -5.62
N ALA A 126 3.59 13.13 -6.71
CA ALA A 126 2.40 12.29 -6.78
C ALA A 126 2.41 11.17 -5.72
N LEU A 127 3.53 10.47 -5.54
CA LEU A 127 3.67 9.42 -4.52
C LEU A 127 3.57 9.99 -3.10
N GLN A 128 4.10 11.19 -2.86
CA GLN A 128 3.97 11.87 -1.57
C GLN A 128 2.52 12.23 -1.26
N ARG A 129 1.76 12.75 -2.22
CA ARG A 129 0.31 13.03 -2.06
C ARG A 129 -0.49 11.76 -1.81
N TRP A 130 -0.19 10.69 -2.55
CA TRP A 130 -0.84 9.40 -2.35
C TRP A 130 -0.55 8.83 -0.96
N LYS A 131 0.70 8.91 -0.49
CA LYS A 131 1.08 8.55 0.89
C LYS A 131 0.26 9.32 1.92
N GLU A 132 0.11 10.63 1.76
CA GLU A 132 -0.70 11.47 2.67
C GLU A 132 -2.18 11.05 2.65
N GLU A 133 -2.73 10.75 1.47
CA GLU A 133 -4.09 10.26 1.33
C GLU A 133 -4.30 8.91 2.04
N LEU A 134 -3.41 7.94 1.83
CA LEU A 134 -3.46 6.63 2.49
C LEU A 134 -3.45 6.78 4.03
N ASN A 135 -2.58 7.63 4.56
CA ASN A 135 -2.49 7.87 6.01
C ASN A 135 -3.67 8.67 6.58
N ARG A 136 -4.36 9.46 5.76
CA ARG A 136 -5.62 10.13 6.13
C ARG A 136 -6.80 9.16 6.16
N LYS A 137 -6.82 8.18 5.25
CA LYS A 137 -7.93 7.20 5.13
C LYS A 137 -7.81 6.01 6.10
N LYS A 138 -6.60 5.62 6.50
CA LYS A 138 -6.40 4.49 7.42
C LYS A 138 -7.02 4.75 8.80
N ASN A 139 -7.58 3.71 9.42
CA ASN A 139 -8.11 3.77 10.80
C ASN A 139 -7.15 3.18 11.85
N HIS A 140 -6.05 2.56 11.43
CA HIS A 140 -5.02 2.02 12.34
C HIS A 140 -3.92 3.04 12.63
N LYS A 141 -3.20 2.85 13.74
CA LYS A 141 -2.19 3.83 14.20
C LYS A 141 -0.93 3.82 13.35
N ALA A 142 -0.56 2.69 12.77
CA ALA A 142 0.72 2.52 12.11
C ALA A 142 0.80 3.28 10.77
N MET A 143 2.00 3.68 10.36
CA MET A 143 2.18 4.52 9.16
C MET A 143 2.23 3.68 7.88
N ILE A 144 1.70 4.23 6.79
CA ILE A 144 1.87 3.67 5.45
C ILE A 144 2.84 4.58 4.68
N LEU A 145 3.98 4.05 4.24
CA LEU A 145 4.91 4.74 3.35
C LEU A 145 4.71 4.30 1.91
N VAL A 146 5.15 5.13 0.97
CA VAL A 146 5.18 4.82 -0.46
C VAL A 146 6.56 5.20 -1.01
N GLU A 147 7.20 4.30 -1.74
CA GLU A 147 8.49 4.57 -2.39
C GLU A 147 8.58 3.95 -3.79
N ASN A 148 9.21 4.66 -4.73
CA ASN A 148 9.59 4.10 -6.03
C ASN A 148 10.96 4.60 -6.47
N THR A 149 11.94 3.70 -6.35
CA THR A 149 13.34 3.92 -6.77
C THR A 149 13.71 3.10 -8.00
N VAL A 150 12.74 2.48 -8.68
CA VAL A 150 12.99 1.53 -9.78
C VAL A 150 12.62 2.12 -11.13
N ASP A 151 11.41 2.67 -11.24
CA ASP A 151 10.86 3.17 -12.50
C ASP A 151 10.11 4.51 -12.30
N LEU A 152 9.32 4.88 -13.30
CA LEU A 152 8.52 6.11 -13.34
C LEU A 152 7.05 5.90 -12.96
N GLU A 153 6.67 4.72 -12.48
CA GLU A 153 5.28 4.42 -12.13
C GLU A 153 4.80 5.30 -10.97
N GLY A 154 3.67 5.99 -11.17
CA GLY A 154 3.02 6.83 -10.17
C GLY A 154 2.04 6.05 -9.29
N PRO A 155 1.22 6.75 -8.48
CA PRO A 155 0.10 6.13 -7.78
C PRO A 155 -0.84 5.39 -8.74
N PRO A 156 -1.42 4.24 -8.33
CA PRO A 156 -2.44 3.57 -9.12
C PRO A 156 -3.67 4.47 -9.32
N LEU A 157 -4.20 4.50 -10.54
CA LEU A 157 -5.26 5.45 -10.94
C LEU A 157 -6.66 5.07 -10.41
N ASP A 158 -6.97 3.78 -10.31
CA ASP A 158 -8.31 3.26 -9.96
C ASP A 158 -8.26 2.39 -8.70
N PHE A 159 -7.60 2.90 -7.65
CA PHE A 159 -7.50 2.23 -6.35
C PHE A 159 -8.00 3.13 -5.22
N TYR A 160 -8.89 2.60 -4.37
CA TYR A 160 -9.53 3.29 -3.28
C TYR A 160 -9.26 2.57 -1.96
N TYR A 161 -8.51 3.23 -1.08
CA TYR A 161 -8.19 2.66 0.22
C TYR A 161 -9.43 2.55 1.13
N ILE A 162 -9.71 1.34 1.61
CA ILE A 162 -10.76 1.01 2.59
C ILE A 162 -10.15 0.25 3.78
N ASN A 163 -10.81 0.27 4.94
CA ASN A 163 -10.31 -0.37 6.16
C ASN A 163 -11.00 -1.69 6.51
N GLU A 164 -12.24 -1.85 6.07
CA GLU A 164 -13.11 -3.00 6.33
C GLU A 164 -13.75 -3.44 5.01
N TYR A 165 -14.41 -4.59 4.99
CA TYR A 165 -15.15 -5.06 3.82
C TYR A 165 -16.18 -4.06 3.31
N LYS A 166 -16.27 -3.96 1.98
CA LYS A 166 -17.30 -3.19 1.28
C LYS A 166 -18.28 -4.17 0.61
N PRO A 167 -19.41 -4.54 1.25
CA PRO A 167 -20.36 -5.43 0.61
C PRO A 167 -20.97 -4.84 -0.66
N ALA A 168 -21.20 -5.70 -1.65
CA ALA A 168 -22.02 -5.37 -2.80
C ALA A 168 -23.50 -5.22 -2.40
N PRO A 169 -24.32 -4.49 -3.19
CA PRO A 169 -25.75 -4.39 -2.94
C PRO A 169 -26.41 -5.76 -2.78
N GLY A 170 -27.17 -5.95 -1.70
CA GLY A 170 -27.86 -7.21 -1.37
C GLY A 170 -27.09 -8.15 -0.44
N ILE A 171 -25.80 -7.91 -0.18
CA ILE A 171 -25.00 -8.71 0.75
C ILE A 171 -24.97 -8.03 2.12
N ASN A 172 -25.42 -8.73 3.16
CA ASN A 172 -25.41 -8.26 4.53
C ASN A 172 -24.26 -8.92 5.31
N VAL A 173 -23.23 -8.13 5.65
CA VAL A 173 -22.04 -8.61 6.39
C VAL A 173 -22.22 -8.51 7.91
N ILE A 174 -23.30 -7.87 8.37
CA ILE A 174 -23.66 -7.76 9.78
C ILE A 174 -24.86 -8.67 10.01
N ASN A 175 -24.62 -9.96 10.21
CA ASN A 175 -25.64 -10.86 10.72
C ASN A 175 -25.52 -10.92 12.25
N GLY A 176 -26.58 -10.45 12.89
CA GLY A 176 -26.62 -10.04 14.29
C GLY A 176 -26.13 -11.10 15.26
N ILE A 177 -24.87 -10.97 15.68
CA ILE A 177 -24.48 -11.45 17.00
C ILE A 177 -25.34 -10.71 18.02
N THR A 178 -26.01 -11.47 18.88
CA THR A 178 -26.72 -10.95 20.05
C THR A 178 -26.02 -11.32 21.35
N THR A 179 -24.93 -12.09 21.29
CA THR A 179 -24.29 -12.69 22.47
C THR A 179 -22.77 -12.49 22.45
N GLY A 180 -22.24 -12.02 23.59
CA GLY A 180 -20.81 -11.98 23.87
C GLY A 180 -20.50 -12.72 25.17
N CYS A 181 -19.21 -12.91 25.47
CA CYS A 181 -18.83 -13.51 26.74
C CYS A 181 -18.99 -12.52 27.91
N GLU A 182 -19.24 -13.07 29.10
CA GLU A 182 -19.32 -12.31 30.36
C GLU A 182 -18.01 -12.35 31.18
N CYS A 183 -16.94 -12.87 30.59
CA CYS A 183 -15.69 -13.17 31.27
C CYS A 183 -15.04 -11.93 31.90
N THR A 184 -14.36 -12.17 33.02
CA THR A 184 -13.42 -11.23 33.63
C THR A 184 -11.97 -11.50 33.18
N ASP A 185 -11.63 -12.77 32.95
CA ASP A 185 -10.35 -13.24 32.40
C ASP A 185 -10.58 -14.24 31.25
N CYS A 186 -10.76 -13.70 30.03
CA CYS A 186 -11.07 -14.49 28.83
C CYS A 186 -10.12 -15.69 28.57
N PRO A 187 -8.79 -15.59 28.79
CA PRO A 187 -7.88 -16.74 28.70
C PRO A 187 -8.16 -17.90 29.65
N ALA A 188 -8.62 -17.61 30.87
CA ALA A 188 -8.81 -18.62 31.91
C ALA A 188 -10.20 -19.25 31.85
N GLU A 189 -11.20 -18.50 31.39
CA GLU A 189 -12.61 -18.88 31.42
C GLU A 189 -13.10 -19.62 30.15
N LYS A 190 -14.38 -20.02 30.14
CA LYS A 190 -15.07 -20.49 28.93
C LYS A 190 -15.50 -19.28 28.09
N CYS A 191 -14.58 -18.78 27.26
CA CYS A 191 -14.78 -17.59 26.43
C CYS A 191 -15.30 -17.91 25.02
N CYS A 192 -15.52 -16.90 24.17
CA CYS A 192 -16.09 -16.99 22.82
C CYS A 192 -15.55 -18.14 21.95
N PRO A 193 -14.21 -18.40 21.88
CA PRO A 193 -13.72 -19.53 21.09
C PRO A 193 -14.26 -20.87 21.60
N LYS A 194 -14.26 -21.09 22.91
CA LYS A 194 -14.73 -22.33 23.53
C LYS A 194 -16.24 -22.51 23.36
N GLU A 195 -17.00 -21.43 23.32
CA GLU A 195 -18.44 -21.49 23.02
C GLU A 195 -18.70 -21.93 21.58
N ALA A 196 -17.86 -21.49 20.65
CA ALA A 196 -17.88 -21.96 19.26
C ALA A 196 -17.26 -23.37 19.07
N GLY A 197 -16.85 -24.05 20.14
CA GLY A 197 -16.20 -25.38 20.06
C GLY A 197 -14.71 -25.36 19.71
N PHE A 198 -14.08 -24.19 19.70
CA PHE A 198 -12.67 -24.00 19.35
C PHE A 198 -11.80 -23.59 20.56
N ILE A 199 -10.49 -23.71 20.38
CA ILE A 199 -9.53 -23.22 21.38
C ILE A 199 -9.22 -21.74 21.15
N LEU A 200 -8.81 -21.05 22.22
CA LEU A 200 -8.31 -19.68 22.13
C LEU A 200 -7.15 -19.60 21.12
N ALA A 201 -7.24 -18.72 20.12
CA ALA A 201 -6.25 -18.63 19.05
C ALA A 201 -4.88 -18.08 19.51
N TYR A 202 -4.88 -17.27 20.58
CA TYR A 202 -3.71 -16.51 21.02
C TYR A 202 -3.15 -16.99 22.35
N ASN A 203 -1.84 -16.84 22.52
CA ASN A 203 -1.18 -17.02 23.82
C ASN A 203 -1.07 -15.69 24.60
N LYS A 204 -0.56 -15.75 25.83
CA LYS A 204 -0.36 -14.57 26.71
C LYS A 204 0.53 -13.48 26.10
N ARG A 205 1.36 -13.81 25.09
CA ARG A 205 2.23 -12.88 24.35
C ARG A 205 1.55 -12.34 23.08
N LYS A 206 0.24 -12.54 22.92
CA LYS A 206 -0.56 -12.12 21.76
C LYS A 206 -0.04 -12.73 20.45
N LYS A 207 0.48 -13.96 20.53
CA LYS A 207 0.94 -14.74 19.36
C LYS A 207 -0.02 -15.86 19.05
N LEU A 208 -0.20 -16.13 17.77
CA LEU A 208 -1.01 -17.23 17.28
C LEU A 208 -0.42 -18.58 17.72
N LYS A 209 -1.27 -19.49 18.18
CA LYS A 209 -0.88 -20.86 18.60
C LYS A 209 -1.71 -21.96 17.94
N ILE A 210 -2.70 -21.62 17.11
CA ILE A 210 -3.49 -22.58 16.35
C ILE A 210 -2.83 -22.87 15.01
N GLN A 211 -3.14 -24.03 14.45
CA GLN A 211 -2.66 -24.44 13.13
C GLN A 211 -3.52 -23.81 12.03
N PRO A 212 -2.95 -23.63 10.83
CA PRO A 212 -3.69 -23.20 9.63
C PRO A 212 -4.91 -24.08 9.38
N GLY A 213 -5.97 -23.49 8.84
CA GLY A 213 -7.27 -24.16 8.65
C GLY A 213 -8.20 -24.07 9.87
N LEU A 214 -7.69 -23.84 11.08
CA LEU A 214 -8.54 -23.58 12.24
C LEU A 214 -8.98 -22.10 12.28
N PRO A 215 -10.27 -21.82 12.53
CA PRO A 215 -10.77 -20.45 12.61
C PRO A 215 -10.35 -19.75 13.90
N ILE A 216 -10.34 -18.43 13.85
CA ILE A 216 -10.13 -17.55 15.00
C ILE A 216 -11.48 -16.94 15.39
N TYR A 217 -11.93 -17.18 16.61
CA TYR A 217 -13.09 -16.48 17.19
C TYR A 217 -12.60 -15.44 18.20
N GLU A 218 -12.62 -14.16 17.83
CA GLU A 218 -12.30 -13.08 18.75
C GLU A 218 -13.50 -12.71 19.64
N CYS A 219 -13.22 -12.01 20.74
CA CYS A 219 -14.29 -11.34 21.48
C CYS A 219 -14.84 -10.20 20.62
N ASN A 220 -16.14 -9.96 20.71
CA ASN A 220 -16.89 -9.03 19.86
C ASN A 220 -17.46 -7.84 20.65
N SER A 221 -18.19 -6.96 19.99
CA SER A 221 -18.80 -5.76 20.58
C SER A 221 -19.81 -6.04 21.71
N PHE A 222 -20.37 -7.25 21.79
CA PHE A 222 -21.30 -7.68 22.84
C PHE A 222 -20.61 -8.30 24.06
N CYS A 223 -19.29 -8.55 23.99
CA CYS A 223 -18.55 -9.13 25.11
C CYS A 223 -18.28 -8.09 26.21
N ARG A 224 -18.40 -8.50 27.47
CA ARG A 224 -18.10 -7.68 28.65
C ARG A 224 -16.62 -7.25 28.74
N CYS A 225 -15.71 -8.06 28.20
CA CYS A 225 -14.28 -7.79 28.24
C CYS A 225 -13.90 -6.52 27.44
N GLY A 226 -13.04 -5.69 28.03
CA GLY A 226 -12.62 -4.41 27.44
C GLY A 226 -11.66 -4.54 26.25
N PRO A 227 -11.17 -3.40 25.73
CA PRO A 227 -10.30 -3.37 24.55
C PRO A 227 -8.96 -4.07 24.77
N ASP A 228 -8.47 -4.17 26.01
CA ASP A 228 -7.21 -4.86 26.32
C ASP A 228 -7.33 -6.39 26.43
N CYS A 229 -8.52 -6.93 26.19
CA CYS A 229 -8.74 -8.37 26.13
C CYS A 229 -7.70 -9.04 25.20
N PRO A 230 -7.02 -10.10 25.65
CA PRO A 230 -6.02 -10.82 24.85
C PRO A 230 -6.65 -11.61 23.69
N ASN A 231 -7.98 -11.74 23.65
CA ASN A 231 -8.75 -12.27 22.53
C ASN A 231 -9.31 -11.17 21.61
N ARG A 232 -8.68 -9.99 21.59
CA ARG A 232 -8.94 -8.89 20.65
C ARG A 232 -7.63 -8.44 20.01
N ILE A 233 -7.25 -9.03 18.89
CA ILE A 233 -5.98 -8.80 18.20
C ILE A 233 -6.22 -8.23 16.80
N VAL A 234 -6.98 -8.93 15.96
CA VAL A 234 -7.24 -8.54 14.57
C VAL A 234 -8.02 -7.23 14.52
N GLN A 235 -9.08 -7.12 15.32
CA GLN A 235 -9.91 -5.90 15.42
C GLN A 235 -9.17 -4.64 15.92
N LYS A 236 -7.92 -4.77 16.39
CA LYS A 236 -7.10 -3.60 16.77
C LYS A 236 -6.41 -2.95 15.57
N GLY A 237 -6.50 -3.58 14.40
CA GLY A 237 -5.83 -3.14 13.19
C GLY A 237 -4.32 -3.37 13.24
N THR A 238 -3.69 -3.11 12.09
CA THR A 238 -2.26 -3.33 11.88
C THR A 238 -1.41 -2.54 12.90
N PRO A 239 -0.53 -3.20 13.68
CA PRO A 239 0.35 -2.51 14.61
C PRO A 239 1.67 -2.08 13.96
N TYR A 240 1.91 -2.44 12.70
CA TYR A 240 3.20 -2.24 12.03
C TYR A 240 3.19 -1.16 10.96
N SER A 241 4.19 -0.27 10.97
CA SER A 241 4.36 0.66 9.87
C SER A 241 4.89 -0.11 8.65
N LEU A 242 4.20 0.04 7.52
CA LEU A 242 4.45 -0.69 6.28
C LEU A 242 4.82 0.29 5.16
N CYS A 243 5.48 -0.21 4.13
CA CYS A 243 5.85 0.56 2.96
C CYS A 243 5.44 -0.16 1.69
N ILE A 244 4.58 0.48 0.91
CA ILE A 244 4.30 0.09 -0.47
C ILE A 244 5.50 0.54 -1.31
N PHE A 245 6.20 -0.40 -1.94
CA PHE A 245 7.42 -0.13 -2.67
C PHE A 245 7.38 -0.74 -4.07
N ARG A 246 8.11 -0.13 -5.02
CA ARG A 246 8.24 -0.71 -6.37
C ARG A 246 9.31 -1.80 -6.37
N THR A 247 8.94 -3.01 -6.76
CA THR A 247 9.87 -4.15 -6.89
C THR A 247 10.80 -3.96 -8.08
N ASN A 248 12.04 -4.44 -7.98
CA ASN A 248 13.07 -4.28 -9.03
C ASN A 248 13.07 -5.41 -10.07
N ASN A 249 12.26 -6.46 -9.89
CA ASN A 249 12.23 -7.64 -10.75
C ASN A 249 10.91 -7.77 -11.56
N GLY A 250 10.17 -6.67 -11.68
CA GLY A 250 8.98 -6.60 -12.52
C GLY A 250 7.75 -7.30 -11.96
N ARG A 251 7.64 -7.41 -10.62
CA ARG A 251 6.40 -7.83 -9.93
C ARG A 251 5.46 -6.65 -9.63
N GLY A 252 5.83 -5.44 -10.06
CA GLY A 252 5.07 -4.23 -9.81
C GLY A 252 5.27 -3.72 -8.39
N TRP A 253 4.19 -3.32 -7.73
CA TRP A 253 4.20 -2.87 -6.34
C TRP A 253 4.31 -4.07 -5.39
N GLY A 254 4.92 -3.86 -4.23
CA GLY A 254 5.06 -4.83 -3.15
C GLY A 254 4.86 -4.13 -1.80
N VAL A 255 4.76 -4.89 -0.71
CA VAL A 255 4.72 -4.33 0.65
C VAL A 255 5.90 -4.86 1.44
N LYS A 256 6.60 -3.99 2.16
CA LYS A 256 7.64 -4.37 3.13
C LYS A 256 7.34 -3.78 4.51
N THR A 257 7.81 -4.45 5.55
CA THR A 257 7.70 -3.92 6.93
C THR A 257 8.84 -2.96 7.24
N LEU A 258 8.60 -1.90 8.00
CA LEU A 258 9.65 -0.98 8.47
C LEU A 258 10.32 -1.44 9.77
N GLN A 259 9.79 -2.48 10.39
CA GLN A 259 10.26 -3.00 11.67
C GLN A 259 10.19 -4.53 11.71
N LYS A 260 10.93 -5.11 12.67
CA LYS A 260 10.94 -6.56 12.86
C LYS A 260 9.55 -7.04 13.28
N ILE A 261 9.02 -8.05 12.60
CA ILE A 261 7.79 -8.75 12.98
C ILE A 261 8.19 -10.12 13.54
N LYS A 262 7.74 -10.43 14.76
CA LYS A 262 8.01 -11.76 15.37
C LYS A 262 7.15 -12.82 14.70
N THR A 263 7.56 -14.08 14.76
CA THR A 263 6.71 -15.22 14.32
C THR A 263 5.33 -15.20 14.97
N ASN A 264 4.33 -15.70 14.26
CA ASN A 264 2.95 -15.88 14.71
C ASN A 264 2.30 -14.58 15.18
N SER A 265 2.61 -13.47 14.51
CA SER A 265 2.04 -12.16 14.81
C SER A 265 1.03 -11.75 13.76
N PHE A 266 -0.10 -11.19 14.17
CA PHE A 266 -1.03 -10.54 13.26
C PHE A 266 -0.34 -9.37 12.56
N VAL A 267 -0.44 -9.30 11.23
CA VAL A 267 0.19 -8.26 10.40
C VAL A 267 -0.85 -7.32 9.82
N MET A 268 -1.80 -7.83 9.04
CA MET A 268 -2.87 -7.05 8.41
C MET A 268 -4.04 -7.96 8.03
N GLU A 269 -5.16 -7.38 7.62
CA GLU A 269 -6.28 -8.11 7.02
C GLU A 269 -6.26 -7.99 5.50
N TYR A 270 -6.85 -8.96 4.81
CA TYR A 270 -7.16 -8.84 3.39
C TYR A 270 -8.59 -8.32 3.24
N VAL A 271 -8.73 -7.09 2.72
CA VAL A 271 -10.03 -6.43 2.57
C VAL A 271 -10.26 -6.01 1.13
N GLY A 272 -11.53 -6.03 0.73
CA GLY A 272 -11.98 -5.63 -0.59
C GLY A 272 -13.49 -5.49 -0.66
N GLU A 273 -14.01 -5.45 -1.87
CA GLU A 273 -15.44 -5.60 -2.10
C GLU A 273 -15.85 -7.06 -1.84
N VAL A 274 -16.90 -7.30 -1.07
CA VAL A 274 -17.48 -8.65 -0.94
C VAL A 274 -18.54 -8.78 -2.01
N ILE A 275 -18.33 -9.72 -2.92
CA ILE A 275 -19.19 -10.02 -4.07
C ILE A 275 -19.56 -11.51 -4.06
N THR A 276 -20.59 -11.89 -4.82
CA THR A 276 -20.90 -13.31 -5.04
C THR A 276 -19.82 -13.95 -5.92
N SER A 277 -19.59 -15.25 -5.77
CA SER A 277 -18.64 -15.98 -6.62
C SER A 277 -19.01 -15.93 -8.10
N GLU A 278 -20.30 -15.85 -8.42
CA GLU A 278 -20.77 -15.63 -9.81
C GLU A 278 -20.27 -14.29 -10.37
N GLU A 279 -20.38 -13.20 -9.59
CA GLU A 279 -19.87 -11.88 -10.00
C GLU A 279 -18.34 -11.88 -10.07
N ALA A 280 -17.67 -12.62 -9.18
CA ALA A 280 -16.23 -12.79 -9.19
C ALA A 280 -15.75 -13.49 -10.46
N GLU A 281 -16.39 -14.59 -10.88
CA GLU A 281 -16.08 -15.27 -12.15
C GLU A 281 -16.29 -14.34 -13.36
N ARG A 282 -17.41 -13.58 -13.36
CA ARG A 282 -17.69 -12.60 -14.42
C ARG A 282 -16.59 -11.52 -14.51
N ARG A 283 -16.09 -11.03 -13.38
CA ARG A 283 -14.96 -10.07 -13.33
C ARG A 283 -13.62 -10.73 -13.64
N GLY A 284 -13.40 -11.95 -13.17
CA GLY A 284 -12.18 -12.74 -13.31
C GLY A 284 -11.80 -12.95 -14.78
N GLN A 285 -12.79 -13.14 -15.65
CA GLN A 285 -12.56 -13.23 -17.10
C GLN A 285 -11.88 -11.97 -17.70
N LEU A 286 -12.10 -10.79 -17.11
CA LEU A 286 -11.42 -9.55 -17.50
C LEU A 286 -10.04 -9.44 -16.86
N TYR A 287 -9.92 -9.88 -15.60
CA TYR A 287 -8.68 -9.81 -14.80
C TYR A 287 -7.60 -10.78 -15.29
N ASP A 288 -7.99 -11.99 -15.72
CA ASP A 288 -7.10 -13.01 -16.27
C ASP A 288 -6.33 -12.50 -17.49
N ASN A 289 -6.99 -11.71 -18.35
CA ASN A 289 -6.35 -11.10 -19.52
C ASN A 289 -5.30 -10.03 -19.14
N GLN A 290 -5.38 -9.51 -17.91
CA GLN A 290 -4.48 -8.50 -17.36
C GLN A 290 -3.45 -9.09 -16.37
N GLY A 291 -3.56 -10.38 -16.05
CA GLY A 291 -2.73 -11.05 -15.04
C GLY A 291 -2.99 -10.57 -13.61
N ASN A 292 -4.15 -9.97 -13.35
CA ASN A 292 -4.54 -9.43 -12.05
C ASN A 292 -5.01 -10.55 -11.11
N THR A 293 -4.55 -10.53 -9.86
CA THR A 293 -4.79 -11.59 -8.86
C THR A 293 -5.34 -10.98 -7.57
N TYR A 294 -6.49 -10.33 -7.67
CA TYR A 294 -7.11 -9.58 -6.56
C TYR A 294 -8.35 -10.27 -5.96
N LEU A 295 -8.81 -11.36 -6.57
CA LEU A 295 -9.93 -12.17 -6.09
C LEU A 295 -9.42 -13.14 -5.02
N PHE A 296 -10.15 -13.21 -3.91
CA PHE A 296 -9.89 -14.12 -2.80
C PHE A 296 -11.20 -14.80 -2.41
N ASP A 297 -11.33 -16.09 -2.69
CA ASP A 297 -12.55 -16.84 -2.40
C ASP A 297 -12.69 -17.11 -0.90
N LEU A 298 -13.90 -16.94 -0.37
CA LEU A 298 -14.22 -17.15 1.05
C LEU A 298 -14.68 -18.59 1.31
N ASP A 299 -13.87 -19.56 0.87
CA ASP A 299 -14.17 -21.00 0.80
C ASP A 299 -14.08 -21.76 2.15
N TYR A 300 -14.23 -21.06 3.27
CA TYR A 300 -14.13 -21.68 4.60
C TYR A 300 -15.27 -22.67 4.90
N ASP A 301 -16.50 -22.29 4.55
CA ASP A 301 -17.72 -23.08 4.81
C ASP A 301 -18.61 -23.20 3.57
N SER A 302 -18.62 -22.17 2.71
CA SER A 302 -19.31 -22.19 1.41
C SER A 302 -18.47 -21.50 0.34
N ASP A 303 -18.81 -21.74 -0.92
CA ASP A 303 -18.22 -21.11 -2.10
C ASP A 303 -19.07 -19.92 -2.61
N GLU A 304 -19.87 -19.30 -1.74
CA GLU A 304 -20.87 -18.30 -2.15
C GLU A 304 -20.28 -16.90 -2.41
N PHE A 305 -19.19 -16.54 -1.72
CA PHE A 305 -18.65 -15.19 -1.72
C PHE A 305 -17.15 -15.14 -2.01
N THR A 306 -16.73 -14.02 -2.62
CA THR A 306 -15.34 -13.69 -2.94
C THR A 306 -15.05 -12.26 -2.51
N VAL A 307 -13.84 -12.01 -2.01
CA VAL A 307 -13.32 -10.67 -1.77
C VAL A 307 -12.55 -10.20 -3.01
N ASP A 308 -13.04 -9.14 -3.66
CA ASP A 308 -12.41 -8.48 -4.79
C ASP A 308 -11.69 -7.21 -4.32
N ALA A 309 -10.35 -7.26 -4.27
CA ALA A 309 -9.51 -6.14 -3.89
C ALA A 309 -9.08 -5.25 -5.07
N ALA A 310 -9.57 -5.46 -6.30
CA ALA A 310 -9.01 -4.81 -7.50
C ALA A 310 -9.12 -3.28 -7.46
N ARG A 311 -10.28 -2.76 -7.03
CA ARG A 311 -10.55 -1.32 -6.97
C ARG A 311 -10.60 -0.78 -5.56
N TYR A 312 -11.19 -1.53 -4.63
CA TYR A 312 -11.27 -1.15 -3.22
C TYR A 312 -10.46 -2.16 -2.43
N GLY A 313 -9.49 -1.70 -1.64
CA GLY A 313 -8.71 -2.58 -0.78
C GLY A 313 -7.89 -1.81 0.25
N ASN A 314 -7.16 -2.51 1.11
CA ASN A 314 -6.17 -1.89 1.99
C ASN A 314 -4.75 -2.16 1.46
N VAL A 315 -3.75 -2.09 2.34
CA VAL A 315 -2.35 -2.44 2.01
C VAL A 315 -2.16 -3.86 1.45
N SER A 316 -3.03 -4.80 1.78
CA SER A 316 -2.96 -6.20 1.34
C SER A 316 -3.06 -6.34 -0.19
N HIS A 317 -3.74 -5.39 -0.85
CA HIS A 317 -3.84 -5.31 -2.31
C HIS A 317 -2.45 -5.37 -2.99
N PHE A 318 -1.42 -4.81 -2.34
CA PHE A 318 -0.07 -4.72 -2.89
C PHE A 318 0.86 -5.85 -2.40
N VAL A 319 0.37 -6.82 -1.62
CA VAL A 319 1.20 -7.90 -1.08
C VAL A 319 1.38 -8.97 -2.14
N ASN A 320 2.62 -9.22 -2.54
CA ASN A 320 2.95 -10.16 -3.61
C ASN A 320 2.87 -11.62 -3.20
N HIS A 321 2.76 -12.48 -4.21
CA HIS A 321 2.95 -13.91 -4.08
C HIS A 321 4.41 -14.32 -3.77
N SER A 322 4.58 -15.34 -2.93
CA SER A 322 5.80 -16.16 -2.84
C SER A 322 5.47 -17.64 -2.69
N CYS A 323 6.28 -18.52 -3.32
CA CYS A 323 6.22 -19.97 -3.10
C CYS A 323 6.86 -20.40 -1.76
N ASP A 324 7.60 -19.50 -1.11
CA ASP A 324 8.09 -19.61 0.28
C ASP A 324 7.66 -18.34 1.03
N PRO A 325 6.38 -18.22 1.40
CA PRO A 325 5.82 -17.00 1.96
C PRO A 325 6.20 -16.79 3.42
N ASN A 326 6.17 -15.53 3.87
CA ASN A 326 6.35 -15.19 5.27
C ASN A 326 5.04 -14.80 5.98
N LEU A 327 3.92 -14.79 5.26
CA LEU A 327 2.57 -14.61 5.78
C LEU A 327 1.68 -15.82 5.47
N GLN A 328 0.69 -16.03 6.33
CA GLN A 328 -0.31 -17.07 6.20
C GLN A 328 -1.69 -16.55 6.60
N VAL A 329 -2.71 -17.07 5.91
CA VAL A 329 -4.11 -16.68 6.07
C VAL A 329 -4.76 -17.46 7.21
N PHE A 330 -5.61 -16.75 7.96
CA PHE A 330 -6.55 -17.30 8.93
C PHE A 330 -7.92 -16.66 8.75
N ASN A 331 -8.96 -17.48 8.85
CA ASN A 331 -10.35 -17.03 8.92
C ASN A 331 -10.67 -16.53 10.33
N VAL A 332 -11.31 -15.37 10.41
CA VAL A 332 -11.58 -14.68 11.67
C VAL A 332 -13.04 -14.27 11.77
N PHE A 333 -13.64 -14.62 12.91
CA PHE A 333 -15.01 -14.26 13.28
C PHE A 333 -14.96 -13.33 14.50
N ILE A 334 -15.63 -12.19 14.37
CA ILE A 334 -15.66 -11.14 15.39
C ILE A 334 -17.12 -10.75 15.64
N ASP A 335 -17.61 -9.69 15.00
CA ASP A 335 -19.00 -9.23 15.10
C ASP A 335 -19.93 -9.96 14.12
N ASN A 336 -19.38 -10.65 13.12
CA ASN A 336 -20.10 -11.52 12.20
C ASN A 336 -19.67 -12.97 12.45
N LEU A 337 -20.65 -13.85 12.71
CA LEU A 337 -20.44 -15.31 12.84
C LEU A 337 -20.99 -16.09 11.64
N ASP A 338 -21.48 -15.41 10.61
CA ASP A 338 -21.84 -16.07 9.36
C ASP A 338 -20.58 -16.72 8.77
N LEU A 339 -20.54 -18.05 8.77
CA LEU A 339 -19.36 -18.84 8.37
C LEU A 339 -18.99 -18.63 6.90
N ARG A 340 -19.94 -18.14 6.10
CA ARG A 340 -19.77 -17.81 4.68
C ARG A 340 -19.02 -16.49 4.47
N LEU A 341 -18.91 -15.67 5.52
CA LEU A 341 -18.32 -14.32 5.46
C LEU A 341 -17.24 -14.13 6.53
N PRO A 342 -16.19 -14.99 6.58
CA PRO A 342 -15.07 -14.79 7.48
C PRO A 342 -14.28 -13.54 7.10
N ARG A 343 -13.69 -12.88 8.10
CA ARG A 343 -12.61 -11.91 7.85
C ARG A 343 -11.31 -12.66 7.57
N ILE A 344 -10.54 -12.18 6.60
CA ILE A 344 -9.24 -12.76 6.24
C ILE A 344 -8.14 -12.01 6.98
N ALA A 345 -7.41 -12.68 7.87
CA ALA A 345 -6.26 -12.11 8.57
C ALA A 345 -4.94 -12.79 8.16
N LEU A 346 -3.90 -11.97 7.96
CA LEU A 346 -2.55 -12.40 7.63
C LEU A 346 -1.66 -12.39 8.88
N PHE A 347 -1.13 -13.55 9.23
CA PHE A 347 -0.19 -13.74 10.32
C PHE A 347 1.20 -14.14 9.80
N SER A 348 2.25 -13.72 10.50
CA SER A 348 3.61 -14.11 10.13
C SER A 348 3.89 -15.59 10.45
N THR A 349 4.47 -16.32 9.49
CA THR A 349 4.87 -17.74 9.65
C THR A 349 6.23 -17.91 10.32
N ARG A 350 7.06 -16.86 10.23
CA ARG A 350 8.39 -16.79 10.83
C ARG A 350 8.69 -15.37 11.30
N THR A 351 9.85 -15.18 11.90
CA THR A 351 10.34 -13.82 12.15
C THR A 351 10.70 -13.13 10.84
N ILE A 352 10.21 -11.91 10.63
CA ILE A 352 10.41 -11.08 9.44
C ILE A 352 11.28 -9.89 9.83
N LYS A 353 12.33 -9.62 9.05
CA LYS A 353 13.27 -8.52 9.32
C LYS A 353 12.69 -7.17 8.88
N ALA A 354 13.20 -6.09 9.46
CA ALA A 354 12.91 -4.75 8.95
C ALA A 354 13.42 -4.62 7.51
N GLY A 355 12.61 -4.02 6.63
CA GLY A 355 12.88 -3.90 5.20
C GLY A 355 12.55 -5.13 4.36
N GLU A 356 12.16 -6.25 4.98
CA GLU A 356 11.81 -7.48 4.26
C GLU A 356 10.41 -7.36 3.63
N GLU A 357 10.28 -7.83 2.38
CA GLU A 357 9.01 -7.88 1.67
C GLU A 357 8.06 -8.91 2.32
N LEU A 358 6.80 -8.52 2.48
CA LEU A 358 5.72 -9.35 2.95
C LEU A 358 5.11 -10.10 1.76
N THR A 359 4.91 -11.40 1.91
CA THR A 359 4.37 -12.26 0.83
C THR A 359 3.52 -13.38 1.42
N PHE A 360 2.48 -13.78 0.69
CA PHE A 360 1.67 -14.97 1.00
C PHE A 360 1.55 -15.88 -0.23
N ASP A 361 1.09 -17.12 -0.03
CA ASP A 361 0.83 -18.04 -1.14
C ASP A 361 -0.56 -17.77 -1.73
N TYR A 362 -0.65 -17.36 -2.99
CA TYR A 362 -1.93 -17.09 -3.65
C TYR A 362 -2.73 -18.38 -3.89
N GLN A 363 -2.07 -19.54 -3.92
CA GLN A 363 -2.73 -20.84 -4.07
C GLN A 363 -3.07 -21.49 -2.74
N MET A 364 -2.77 -20.85 -1.60
CA MET A 364 -3.15 -21.29 -0.25
C MET A 364 -2.87 -22.77 0.10
N LYS A 365 -1.89 -23.44 -0.51
CA LYS A 365 -1.63 -24.90 -0.34
C LYS A 365 -1.33 -25.42 1.09
N GLY A 366 -1.44 -24.57 2.10
CA GLY A 366 -1.30 -24.91 3.52
C GLY A 366 -2.57 -24.78 4.37
N SER A 367 -3.72 -24.39 3.81
CA SER A 367 -5.02 -24.58 4.46
C SER A 367 -5.45 -26.03 4.30
N ILE A 368 -6.00 -26.64 5.36
CA ILE A 368 -6.53 -28.00 5.30
C ILE A 368 -7.74 -27.96 4.36
N ASP A 369 -7.61 -28.57 3.18
CA ASP A 369 -8.74 -28.86 2.30
C ASP A 369 -9.69 -29.80 3.05
N LEU A 370 -10.86 -29.28 3.44
CA LEU A 370 -11.98 -30.10 3.94
C LEU A 370 -12.92 -30.56 2.82
N SER A 371 -12.59 -30.27 1.56
CA SER A 371 -13.31 -30.76 0.39
C SER A 371 -12.39 -31.61 -0.50
N SER A 372 -12.84 -32.86 -0.63
CA SER A 372 -12.30 -33.98 -1.39
C SER A 372 -11.68 -33.68 -2.75
N ASP A 373 -10.66 -34.50 -3.07
CA ASP A 373 -10.24 -34.89 -4.42
C ASP A 373 -11.37 -34.76 -5.47
N SER A 374 -11.13 -33.93 -6.47
CA SER A 374 -11.83 -34.00 -7.76
C SER A 374 -10.82 -33.80 -8.86
N ALA A 375 -10.18 -34.92 -9.23
CA ALA A 375 -9.57 -35.08 -10.53
C ALA A 375 -10.67 -35.05 -11.62
N ASP A 376 -10.34 -34.38 -12.72
CA ASP A 376 -11.01 -34.38 -14.03
C ASP A 376 -12.41 -33.76 -14.16
N GLY A 377 -12.42 -32.55 -14.71
CA GLY A 377 -13.53 -31.97 -15.46
C GLY A 377 -13.00 -31.25 -16.70
N LEU A 378 -12.89 -31.97 -17.82
CA LEU A 378 -12.59 -31.40 -19.15
C LEU A 378 -13.66 -30.38 -19.54
N SER A 379 -13.27 -29.11 -19.63
CA SER A 379 -13.98 -28.09 -20.41
C SER A 379 -13.01 -27.47 -21.43
N PRO A 380 -13.46 -27.08 -22.64
CA PRO A 380 -12.57 -26.76 -23.75
C PRO A 380 -11.69 -25.55 -23.39
N SER A 381 -10.40 -25.83 -23.30
CA SER A 381 -9.34 -24.94 -22.88
C SER A 381 -9.23 -23.68 -23.76
N ARG A 382 -9.82 -22.57 -23.31
CA ARG A 382 -9.24 -21.26 -23.59
C ARG A 382 -7.92 -21.22 -22.82
N LYS A 383 -6.80 -21.04 -23.53
CA LYS A 383 -5.45 -20.96 -22.94
C LYS A 383 -5.41 -19.83 -21.91
N ARG A 384 -5.68 -20.12 -20.63
CA ARG A 384 -5.45 -19.18 -19.52
C ARG A 384 -3.99 -18.78 -19.58
N ILE A 385 -3.74 -17.47 -19.67
CA ILE A 385 -2.38 -16.94 -19.66
C ILE A 385 -1.81 -17.25 -18.28
N ARG A 386 -0.80 -18.13 -18.22
CA ARG A 386 -0.12 -18.45 -16.98
C ARG A 386 0.92 -17.37 -16.68
N THR A 387 0.77 -16.71 -15.55
CA THR A 387 1.70 -15.66 -15.14
C THR A 387 2.93 -16.29 -14.50
N VAL A 388 4.12 -16.02 -15.06
CA VAL A 388 5.39 -16.56 -14.55
C VAL A 388 5.68 -16.02 -13.16
N CYS A 389 5.95 -16.91 -12.22
CA CYS A 389 6.31 -16.55 -10.85
C CYS A 389 7.75 -16.04 -10.77
N LYS A 390 7.91 -14.85 -10.19
CA LYS A 390 9.22 -14.19 -9.98
C LYS A 390 9.54 -13.99 -8.49
N CYS A 391 9.05 -14.89 -7.62
CA CYS A 391 9.25 -14.76 -6.17
C CYS A 391 10.73 -14.94 -5.73
N GLY A 392 11.54 -15.62 -6.54
CA GLY A 392 12.95 -15.87 -6.25
C GLY A 392 13.22 -16.97 -5.21
N ALA A 393 12.19 -17.65 -4.71
CA ALA A 393 12.35 -18.80 -3.83
C ALA A 393 13.04 -19.97 -4.57
N VAL A 394 13.88 -20.72 -3.85
CA VAL A 394 14.54 -21.92 -4.40
C VAL A 394 13.51 -22.98 -4.80
N CYS A 395 12.43 -23.10 -4.02
CA CYS A 395 11.29 -23.99 -4.29
C CYS A 395 10.19 -23.32 -5.15
N CYS A 396 10.53 -22.37 -6.02
CA CYS A 396 9.56 -21.68 -6.88
C CYS A 396 8.82 -22.68 -7.79
N ARG A 397 7.49 -22.57 -7.84
CA ARG A 397 6.61 -23.43 -8.66
C ARG A 397 6.55 -23.01 -10.14
N GLY A 398 7.21 -21.93 -10.51
CA GLY A 398 7.29 -21.41 -11.89
C GLY A 398 6.13 -20.51 -12.31
N TYR A 399 4.93 -20.68 -11.77
CA TYR A 399 3.73 -19.91 -12.13
C TYR A 399 2.90 -19.50 -10.90
N LEU A 400 2.15 -18.39 -11.04
CA LEU A 400 1.24 -17.90 -10.00
C LEU A 400 -0.07 -18.71 -9.97
N ASN A 401 -0.54 -19.13 -11.15
CA ASN A 401 -1.82 -19.79 -11.40
C ASN A 401 -1.64 -21.12 -12.14
#